data_AF-A0A948WM49-F1
#
_entry.id   AF-A0A948WM49-F1
#
_cell.length_a   1.000
_cell.length_b   1.000
_cell.length_c   1.000
_cell.angle_alpha   90.00
_cell.angle_beta   90.00
_cell.angle_gamma   90.00
#
_symmetry.space_group_name_H-M   'P 1'
#
loop_
_entity.id
_entity.type
_entity.pdbx_description
1 polymer ?
#
loop_
_entity_poly.entity_id
_entity_poly.type
_entity_poly.pdbx_seq_one_letter_code
_entity_poly.pdbx_strand_id
1 'polypeptide(L)'
;MAESATHHHVLIIGSGPAGLTAAIYTARANLAPLVIEGEPSSTTDQPGGQLMLTTEVENFPGFPEGIMGPELMGRFREQAGRFGATYLTEKVTRIDFSAKPLRVWTHDKEFTADSIIVATGAQSLMLGLPRETDLVGHGVSTCATCDGFFFRGK
;
A
#
# COMPACT_ATOMS: atom_id res chain seq x y z
N MET A 1 9.72 22.61 -23.71
CA MET A 1 8.85 23.34 -22.77
C MET A 1 8.63 22.39 -21.61
N ALA A 2 8.95 22.77 -20.37
CA ALA A 2 8.72 21.89 -19.23
C ALA A 2 7.21 21.67 -19.09
N GLU A 3 6.79 20.40 -19.11
CA GLU A 3 5.41 20.01 -18.85
C GLU A 3 5.03 20.51 -17.44
N SER A 4 3.90 21.21 -17.31
CA SER A 4 3.46 21.75 -16.02
C SER A 4 3.19 20.56 -15.08
N ALA A 5 3.83 20.53 -13.90
CA ALA A 5 3.61 19.49 -12.91
C ALA A 5 2.11 19.37 -12.56
N THR A 6 1.59 18.14 -12.54
CA THR A 6 0.19 17.87 -12.18
C THR A 6 -0.02 18.14 -10.68
N HIS A 7 -1.04 18.92 -10.34
CA HIS A 7 -1.33 19.32 -8.96
C HIS A 7 -2.52 18.55 -8.37
N HIS A 8 -2.41 18.17 -7.08
CA HIS A 8 -3.45 17.46 -6.33
C HIS A 8 -3.67 18.08 -4.95
N HIS A 9 -4.91 18.14 -4.45
CA HIS A 9 -5.15 18.56 -3.07
C HIS A 9 -4.55 17.57 -2.06
N VAL A 10 -4.68 16.27 -2.33
CA VAL A 10 -4.09 15.21 -1.50
C VAL A 10 -3.41 14.19 -2.39
N LEU A 11 -2.14 13.90 -2.07
CA LEU A 11 -1.38 12.82 -2.67
C LEU A 11 -1.04 11.78 -1.57
N ILE A 12 -1.33 10.52 -1.85
CA ILE A 12 -1.14 9.40 -0.93
C ILE A 12 -0.04 8.50 -1.51
N ILE A 13 0.98 8.19 -0.72
CA ILE A 13 2.10 7.36 -1.16
C ILE A 13 1.96 6.00 -0.48
N GLY A 14 1.65 4.97 -1.27
CA GLY A 14 1.42 3.61 -0.80
C GLY A 14 -0.06 3.20 -0.90
N SER A 15 -0.27 1.96 -1.33
CA SER A 15 -1.59 1.38 -1.61
C SER A 15 -1.95 0.18 -0.72
N GLY A 16 -1.26 0.04 0.42
CA GLY A 16 -1.68 -0.90 1.46
C GLY A 16 -3.00 -0.47 2.14
N PRO A 17 -3.45 -1.20 3.18
CA PRO A 17 -4.70 -0.91 3.88
C PRO A 17 -4.75 0.52 4.42
N ALA A 18 -3.62 1.06 4.90
CA ALA A 18 -3.52 2.43 5.40
C ALA A 18 -3.77 3.48 4.29
N GLY A 19 -3.07 3.36 3.16
CA GLY A 19 -3.19 4.29 2.04
C GLY A 19 -4.57 4.24 1.39
N LEU A 20 -5.11 3.05 1.16
CA LEU A 20 -6.44 2.90 0.58
C LEU A 20 -7.55 3.38 1.52
N THR A 21 -7.40 3.19 2.84
CA THR A 21 -8.34 3.78 3.82
C THR A 21 -8.27 5.30 3.78
N ALA A 22 -7.06 5.88 3.77
CA ALA A 22 -6.88 7.32 3.62
C ALA A 22 -7.52 7.85 2.33
N ALA A 23 -7.40 7.11 1.23
CA ALA A 23 -8.01 7.45 -0.06
C ALA A 23 -9.55 7.45 0.03
N ILE A 24 -10.16 6.46 0.69
CA ILE A 24 -11.62 6.43 0.92
C ILE A 24 -12.07 7.71 1.64
N TYR A 25 -11.41 8.07 2.74
CA TYR A 25 -11.84 9.22 3.56
C TYR A 25 -11.63 10.57 2.86
N THR A 26 -10.49 10.74 2.19
CA THR A 26 -10.17 11.98 1.47
C THR A 26 -11.00 12.14 0.20
N ALA A 27 -11.29 11.06 -0.52
CA ALA A 27 -12.22 11.07 -1.65
C ALA A 27 -13.65 11.45 -1.21
N ARG A 28 -14.13 10.90 -0.08
CA ARG A 28 -15.42 11.28 0.51
C ARG A 28 -15.49 12.73 1.00
N ALA A 29 -14.35 13.33 1.31
CA ALA A 29 -14.22 14.76 1.61
C ALA A 29 -14.12 15.63 0.34
N ASN A 30 -14.34 15.06 -0.84
CA ASN A 30 -14.29 15.74 -2.14
C ASN A 30 -12.91 16.33 -2.48
N LEU A 31 -11.82 15.67 -2.05
CA LEU A 31 -10.45 16.13 -2.29
C LEU A 31 -9.77 15.45 -3.49
N ALA A 32 -10.50 14.59 -4.23
CA ALA A 32 -10.02 13.88 -5.42
C ALA A 32 -8.57 13.34 -5.28
N PRO A 33 -8.30 12.47 -4.29
CA PRO A 33 -6.94 12.07 -3.96
C PRO A 33 -6.29 11.24 -5.09
N LEU A 34 -4.99 11.45 -5.28
CA LEU A 34 -4.15 10.55 -6.07
C LEU A 34 -3.41 9.58 -5.13
N VAL A 35 -3.55 8.28 -5.37
CA VAL A 35 -2.76 7.24 -4.71
C VAL A 35 -1.64 6.79 -5.63
N ILE A 36 -0.40 7.02 -5.25
CA ILE A 36 0.77 6.46 -5.92
C ILE A 36 1.04 5.09 -5.29
N GLU A 37 0.76 4.03 -6.05
CA GLU A 37 0.57 2.69 -5.51
C GLU A 37 1.88 1.96 -5.17
N GLY A 38 2.98 2.39 -5.78
CA GLY A 38 4.23 1.63 -5.88
C GLY A 38 4.35 0.91 -7.22
N GLU A 39 5.44 0.17 -7.40
CA GLU A 39 5.73 -0.63 -8.59
C GLU A 39 5.65 -2.12 -8.25
N PRO A 40 5.18 -3.00 -9.17
CA PRO A 40 5.18 -4.44 -8.93
C PRO A 40 6.58 -4.92 -8.59
N SER A 41 6.81 -5.25 -7.32
CA SER A 41 8.06 -5.81 -6.83
C SER A 41 7.72 -6.89 -5.81
N SER A 42 8.49 -7.98 -5.82
CA SER A 42 8.29 -9.10 -4.90
C SER A 42 8.73 -8.78 -3.46
N THR A 43 9.23 -7.57 -3.18
CA THR A 43 9.94 -7.29 -1.93
C THR A 43 9.63 -5.96 -1.25
N THR A 44 9.10 -4.93 -1.93
CA THR A 44 9.06 -3.57 -1.33
C THR A 44 7.87 -2.70 -1.68
N ASP A 45 7.50 -2.59 -2.96
CA ASP A 45 6.62 -1.52 -3.45
C ASP A 45 5.34 -2.07 -4.09
N GLN A 46 4.95 -3.28 -3.69
CA GLN A 46 3.83 -4.01 -4.25
C GLN A 46 2.51 -3.23 -4.12
N PRO A 47 1.79 -2.95 -5.23
CA PRO A 47 0.44 -2.44 -5.17
C PRO A 47 -0.47 -3.36 -4.34
N GLY A 48 -1.14 -2.81 -3.32
CA GLY A 48 -1.89 -3.56 -2.31
C GLY A 48 -1.12 -3.88 -1.02
N GLY A 49 0.20 -3.62 -0.97
CA GLY A 49 1.04 -3.83 0.20
C GLY A 49 1.23 -5.30 0.58
N GLN A 50 1.67 -5.55 1.82
CA GLN A 50 2.05 -6.89 2.29
C GLN A 50 0.91 -7.92 2.27
N LEU A 51 -0.35 -7.48 2.35
CA LEU A 51 -1.50 -8.39 2.27
C LEU A 51 -1.61 -9.09 0.91
N MET A 52 -0.89 -8.61 -0.12
CA MET A 52 -0.79 -9.31 -1.40
C MET A 52 0.06 -10.57 -1.34
N LEU A 53 0.91 -10.72 -0.31
CA LEU A 53 1.84 -11.83 -0.17
C LEU A 53 1.31 -12.92 0.77
N THR A 54 0.21 -12.66 1.47
CA THR A 54 -0.43 -13.65 2.34
C THR A 54 -1.59 -14.34 1.63
N THR A 55 -2.00 -15.48 2.17
CA THR A 55 -3.20 -16.19 1.73
C THR A 55 -4.42 -15.73 2.54
N GLU A 56 -4.76 -16.42 3.61
CA GLU A 56 -5.99 -16.21 4.38
C GLU A 56 -5.77 -15.20 5.52
N VAL A 57 -6.73 -14.29 5.68
CA VAL A 57 -6.76 -13.27 6.73
C VAL A 57 -8.00 -13.51 7.58
N GLU A 58 -7.80 -14.08 8.76
CA GLU A 58 -8.89 -14.43 9.68
C GLU A 58 -9.16 -13.36 10.75
N ASN A 59 -8.29 -12.34 10.83
CA ASN A 59 -8.31 -11.34 11.90
C ASN A 59 -8.72 -9.93 11.42
N PHE A 60 -9.20 -9.79 10.18
CA PHE A 60 -9.73 -8.51 9.69
C PHE A 60 -11.23 -8.39 10.01
N PRO A 61 -11.67 -7.42 10.84
CA PRO A 61 -13.07 -7.31 11.25
C PRO A 61 -14.03 -7.15 10.07
N GLY A 62 -15.16 -7.86 10.12
CA GLY A 62 -16.17 -7.87 9.06
C GLY A 62 -16.12 -9.09 8.13
N PHE A 63 -15.10 -9.95 8.28
CA PHE A 63 -14.96 -11.20 7.52
C PHE A 63 -14.88 -12.39 8.49
N PRO A 64 -16.02 -12.86 9.04
CA PRO A 64 -16.03 -13.92 10.06
C PRO A 64 -15.51 -15.28 9.55
N GLU A 65 -15.66 -15.54 8.25
CA GLU A 65 -15.15 -16.75 7.58
C GLU A 65 -13.73 -16.55 7.01
N GLY A 66 -13.05 -15.47 7.38
CA GLY A 66 -11.81 -15.05 6.75
C GLY A 66 -11.99 -14.46 5.34
N ILE A 67 -10.89 -13.96 4.78
CA ILE A 67 -10.81 -13.46 3.40
C ILE A 67 -9.39 -13.60 2.88
N MET A 68 -9.23 -13.82 1.57
CA MET A 68 -7.91 -13.79 0.95
C MET A 68 -7.31 -12.38 0.98
N GLY A 69 -6.04 -12.25 1.36
CA GLY A 69 -5.33 -10.96 1.42
C GLY A 69 -5.43 -10.14 0.13
N PRO A 70 -5.16 -10.72 -1.06
CA PRO A 70 -5.35 -10.03 -2.35
C PRO A 70 -6.80 -9.60 -2.61
N GLU A 71 -7.78 -10.39 -2.17
CA GLU A 71 -9.21 -10.06 -2.33
C GLU A 71 -9.59 -8.88 -1.43
N LEU A 72 -9.13 -8.88 -0.17
CA LEU A 72 -9.34 -7.78 0.76
C LEU A 72 -8.78 -6.46 0.19
N MET A 73 -7.60 -6.49 -0.42
CA MET A 73 -6.99 -5.31 -1.04
C MET A 73 -7.70 -4.88 -2.33
N GLY A 74 -8.18 -5.82 -3.13
CA GLY A 74 -9.06 -5.53 -4.26
C GLY A 74 -10.31 -4.77 -3.83
N ARG A 75 -10.99 -5.23 -2.77
CA ARG A 75 -12.19 -4.58 -2.22
C ARG A 75 -11.91 -3.16 -1.71
N PHE A 76 -10.78 -2.94 -1.04
CA PHE A 76 -10.38 -1.60 -0.59
C PHE A 76 -10.15 -0.65 -1.77
N ARG A 77 -9.45 -1.13 -2.81
CA ARG A 77 -9.16 -0.36 -4.02
C ARG A 77 -10.44 -0.01 -4.76
N GLU A 78 -11.35 -0.96 -4.94
CA GLU A 78 -12.66 -0.69 -5.56
C GLU A 78 -13.46 0.34 -4.76
N GLN A 79 -13.47 0.23 -3.43
CA GLN A 79 -14.18 1.17 -2.56
C GLN A 79 -13.62 2.60 -2.64
N ALA A 80 -12.29 2.77 -2.64
CA ALA A 80 -11.66 4.08 -2.82
C ALA A 80 -11.98 4.67 -4.20
N GLY A 81 -11.87 3.87 -5.27
CA GLY A 81 -12.17 4.30 -6.64
C GLY A 81 -13.62 4.73 -6.82
N ARG A 82 -14.56 4.02 -6.18
CA ARG A 82 -16.00 4.39 -6.17
C ARG A 82 -16.25 5.78 -5.60
N PHE A 83 -15.44 6.26 -4.66
CA PHE A 83 -15.58 7.61 -4.09
C PHE A 83 -14.78 8.69 -4.84
N GLY A 84 -14.05 8.33 -5.90
CA GLY A 84 -13.30 9.27 -6.75
C GLY A 84 -11.80 9.33 -6.48
N ALA A 85 -11.23 8.35 -5.76
CA ALA A 85 -9.77 8.21 -5.71
C ALA A 85 -9.23 7.78 -7.08
N THR A 86 -8.07 8.31 -7.46
CA THR A 86 -7.34 7.92 -8.66
C THR A 86 -6.03 7.23 -8.29
N TYR A 87 -5.46 6.46 -9.23
CA TYR A 87 -4.32 5.61 -8.97
C TYR A 87 -3.22 5.83 -9.99
N LEU A 88 -1.98 5.87 -9.52
CA LEU A 88 -0.77 5.84 -10.34
C LEU A 88 0.11 4.69 -9.87
N THR A 89 0.25 3.67 -10.71
CA THR A 89 1.13 2.53 -10.45
C THR A 89 2.57 2.88 -10.84
N GLU A 90 3.21 3.71 -10.02
CA GLU A 90 4.62 4.08 -10.13
C GLU A 90 5.25 4.17 -8.74
N LYS A 91 6.58 4.21 -8.68
CA LYS A 91 7.32 4.38 -7.43
C LYS A 91 7.70 5.83 -7.20
N VAL A 92 7.42 6.34 -6.01
CA VAL A 92 7.94 7.63 -5.56
C VAL A 92 9.43 7.50 -5.28
N THR A 93 10.23 8.33 -5.94
CA THR A 93 11.69 8.33 -5.82
C THR A 93 12.22 9.46 -4.94
N ARG A 94 11.45 10.56 -4.84
CA ARG A 94 11.84 11.75 -4.06
C ARG A 94 10.62 12.53 -3.59
N ILE A 95 10.75 13.16 -2.43
CA ILE A 95 9.79 14.14 -1.90
C ILE A 95 10.57 15.36 -1.38
N ASP A 96 10.04 16.55 -1.60
CA ASP A 96 10.53 17.80 -1.05
C ASP A 96 9.45 18.48 -0.22
N PHE A 97 9.72 18.58 1.10
CA PHE A 97 8.84 19.21 2.09
C PHE A 97 9.28 20.64 2.47
N SER A 98 10.33 21.18 1.84
CA SER A 98 10.93 22.46 2.22
C SER A 98 10.11 23.68 1.79
N ALA A 99 9.20 23.51 0.82
CA ALA A 99 8.38 24.58 0.26
C ALA A 99 6.94 24.11 -0.02
N LYS A 100 6.05 25.06 -0.31
CA LYS A 100 4.67 24.80 -0.75
C LYS A 100 4.43 25.30 -2.18
N PRO A 101 3.66 24.57 -3.02
CA PRO A 101 3.09 23.24 -2.74
C PRO A 101 4.18 22.17 -2.57
N LEU A 102 3.88 21.11 -1.82
CA LEU A 102 4.81 20.01 -1.61
C LEU A 102 5.08 19.34 -2.95
N ARG A 103 6.29 18.81 -3.16
CA ARG A 103 6.69 18.23 -4.46
C ARG A 103 7.05 16.76 -4.31
N VAL A 104 6.54 15.94 -5.22
CA VAL A 104 6.75 14.49 -5.28
C VAL A 104 7.22 14.13 -6.68
N TRP A 105 8.18 13.21 -6.79
CA TRP A 105 8.66 12.72 -8.08
C TRP A 105 8.45 11.22 -8.20
N THR A 106 8.02 10.80 -9.39
CA THR A 106 8.08 9.41 -9.86
C THR A 106 8.93 9.39 -11.14
N HIS A 107 10.09 8.72 -11.09
CA HIS A 107 11.10 8.81 -12.16
C HIS A 107 11.37 10.26 -12.60
N ASP A 108 11.02 10.62 -13.84
CA ASP A 108 11.20 11.94 -14.44
C ASP A 108 9.95 12.84 -14.34
N LYS A 109 8.85 12.35 -13.75
CA LYS A 109 7.60 13.09 -13.59
C LYS A 109 7.56 13.80 -12.24
N GLU A 110 7.09 15.04 -12.27
CA GLU A 110 6.87 15.86 -11.08
C GLU A 110 5.38 16.04 -10.82
N PHE A 111 5.00 15.83 -9.56
CA PHE A 111 3.68 16.09 -9.01
C PHE A 111 3.79 17.12 -7.89
N THR A 112 2.74 17.91 -7.70
CA THR A 112 2.63 18.82 -6.56
C THR A 112 1.39 18.54 -5.75
N ALA A 113 1.44 18.80 -4.44
CA ALA A 113 0.28 18.63 -3.57
C ALA A 113 0.19 19.63 -2.42
N ASP A 114 -1.04 19.96 -2.01
CA ASP A 114 -1.29 20.74 -0.79
C ASP A 114 -0.96 19.93 0.47
N SER A 115 -1.18 18.61 0.42
CA SER A 115 -0.91 17.67 1.51
C SER A 115 -0.46 16.30 0.97
N ILE A 116 0.46 15.66 1.69
CA ILE A 116 0.96 14.32 1.38
C ILE A 116 0.69 13.39 2.57
N ILE A 117 0.10 12.22 2.31
CA ILE A 117 -0.06 11.14 3.29
C ILE A 117 0.94 10.03 2.94
N VAL A 118 1.89 9.78 3.85
CA VAL A 118 2.89 8.72 3.69
C VAL A 118 2.37 7.43 4.32
N ALA A 119 2.08 6.44 3.48
CA ALA A 119 1.55 5.13 3.83
C ALA A 119 2.34 3.99 3.16
N THR A 120 3.66 4.17 3.03
CA THR A 120 4.59 3.27 2.32
C THR A 120 4.73 1.90 2.94
N GLY A 121 4.27 1.72 4.18
CA GLY A 121 4.41 0.47 4.92
C GLY A 121 5.85 0.23 5.39
N ALA A 122 6.13 -1.03 5.70
CA ALA A 122 7.43 -1.56 6.06
C ALA A 122 7.57 -2.96 5.44
N GLN A 123 8.70 -3.62 5.61
CA GLN A 123 8.92 -5.01 5.21
C GLN A 123 9.51 -5.80 6.38
N SER A 124 9.23 -7.09 6.43
CA SER A 124 9.90 -8.00 7.36
C SER A 124 11.36 -8.15 6.93
N LEU A 125 12.29 -8.01 7.88
CA LEU A 125 13.69 -8.30 7.64
C LEU A 125 13.89 -9.82 7.66
N MET A 126 14.39 -10.36 6.56
CA MET A 126 14.70 -11.78 6.40
C MET A 126 16.18 -12.03 6.71
N LEU A 127 16.52 -13.25 7.12
CA LEU A 127 17.90 -13.62 7.46
C LEU A 127 18.78 -13.85 6.22
N GLY A 128 18.18 -14.02 5.05
CA GLY A 128 18.88 -14.28 3.78
C GLY A 128 19.39 -15.72 3.67
N LEU A 129 18.72 -16.66 4.33
CA LEU A 129 19.14 -18.07 4.33
C LEU A 129 18.69 -18.79 3.05
N PRO A 130 19.43 -19.83 2.59
CA PRO A 130 18.95 -20.71 1.54
C PRO A 130 17.57 -21.29 1.90
N ARG A 131 16.62 -21.20 0.97
CA ARG A 131 15.23 -21.68 1.10
C ARG A 131 14.35 -20.95 2.12
N GLU A 132 14.80 -19.84 2.72
CA GLU A 132 13.97 -19.07 3.67
C GLU A 132 12.66 -18.61 3.00
N THR A 133 12.75 -18.07 1.79
CA THR A 133 11.59 -17.65 0.98
C THR A 133 10.70 -18.83 0.59
N ASP A 134 11.27 -19.98 0.24
CA ASP A 134 10.52 -21.17 -0.19
C ASP A 134 9.66 -21.75 0.94
N LEU A 135 10.02 -21.48 2.19
CA LEU A 135 9.35 -22.00 3.38
C LEU A 135 8.37 -21.01 4.03
N VAL A 136 8.25 -19.78 3.51
CA VAL A 136 7.27 -18.80 4.00
C VAL A 136 5.86 -19.38 3.83
N GLY A 137 5.07 -19.39 4.91
CA GLY A 137 3.74 -20.01 4.95
C GLY A 137 3.75 -21.54 5.08
N HIS A 138 4.93 -22.17 5.07
CA HIS A 138 5.11 -23.63 5.22
C HIS A 138 5.96 -24.00 6.44
N GLY A 139 6.01 -23.13 7.45
CA GLY A 139 6.78 -23.32 8.68
C GLY A 139 7.70 -22.14 9.01
N VAL A 140 8.02 -21.30 8.02
CA VAL A 140 8.62 -19.98 8.26
C VAL A 140 7.52 -18.92 8.22
N SER A 141 7.50 -18.03 9.21
CA SER A 141 6.54 -16.94 9.33
C SER A 141 7.26 -15.67 9.78
N THR A 142 6.72 -14.52 9.38
CA THR A 142 7.18 -13.20 9.82
C THR A 142 6.16 -12.49 10.73
N CYS A 143 5.02 -13.12 11.02
CA CYS A 143 3.92 -12.53 11.80
C CYS A 143 3.31 -13.56 12.78
N ALA A 144 3.75 -13.54 14.04
CA ALA A 144 3.23 -14.44 15.07
C ALA A 144 1.72 -14.27 15.34
N THR A 145 1.19 -13.05 15.25
CA THR A 145 -0.25 -12.79 15.42
C THR A 145 -1.10 -13.28 14.25
N CYS A 146 -0.48 -13.51 13.09
CA CYS A 146 -1.14 -14.06 11.92
C CYS A 146 -1.15 -15.59 12.01
N ASP A 147 0.03 -16.19 12.21
CA ASP A 147 0.19 -17.64 11.98
C ASP A 147 0.30 -18.47 13.26
N GLY A 148 0.50 -17.84 14.42
CA GLY A 148 0.81 -18.54 15.67
C GLY A 148 -0.29 -19.51 16.13
N PHE A 149 -1.55 -19.25 15.77
CA PHE A 149 -2.66 -20.14 16.09
C PHE A 149 -2.55 -21.52 15.41
N PHE A 150 -2.01 -21.59 14.18
CA PHE A 150 -1.87 -22.85 13.42
C PHE A 150 -0.86 -23.83 14.05
N PHE A 151 -0.02 -23.37 14.97
CA PHE A 151 1.03 -24.16 15.61
C PHE A 151 0.70 -24.54 17.06
N ARG A 152 -0.53 -24.28 17.54
CA ARG A 152 -0.91 -24.62 18.92
C ARG A 152 -0.85 -26.14 19.16
N GLY A 153 0.01 -26.57 20.07
CA GLY A 153 0.15 -27.99 20.46
C GLY A 153 0.90 -28.86 19.44
N LYS A 154 1.58 -28.23 18.48
CA LYS A 154 2.56 -28.87 17.60
C LYS A 154 3.98 -28.66 18.09
#